data_AF-A0A8C9MC09-F1
#
_entry.id   AF-A0A8C9MC09-F1
#
_cell.length_a   1.000
_cell.length_b   1.000
_cell.length_c   1.000
_cell.angle_alpha   90.00
_cell.angle_beta   90.00
_cell.angle_gamma   90.00
#
_symmetry.space_group_name_H-M   'P 1'
#
loop_
_entity.id
_entity.type
_entity.pdbx_description
1 polymer ?
#
loop_
_entity_poly.entity_id
_entity_poly.type
_entity_poly.pdbx_seq_one_letter_code
_entity_poly.pdbx_strand_id
1 'polypeptide(L)'
;LTGSCPQVVFEKGGVYLHTSAKKHQDPDSLIAGVIRVVEKDSDVLLQWVPVEEAGDSTQILFAKKDVSGGDACTSEEEPTFDPGYEPDWAVISTVRPQPRHSEPTRGAEPSSPRGSWAFSVSLGELKSIRRSKPGLSWAYLVLVTQAGGSLPALHFHRGGTRALLRVLSRYLLLHRPLCPGPGPSGL
;
A
#
# COMPACT_ATOMS: atom_id res chain seq x y z
N LEU A 1 2.63 -12.38 -29.67
CA LEU A 1 3.61 -11.70 -28.79
C LEU A 1 3.40 -12.26 -27.39
N THR A 2 4.22 -13.22 -26.99
CA THR A 2 4.12 -13.84 -25.67
C THR A 2 4.66 -12.82 -24.66
N GLY A 3 3.77 -12.14 -23.94
CA GLY A 3 4.18 -11.25 -22.85
C GLY A 3 4.96 -12.07 -21.82
N SER A 4 6.15 -11.61 -21.44
CA SER A 4 6.94 -12.30 -20.43
C SER A 4 6.25 -12.15 -19.07
N CYS A 5 6.25 -13.21 -18.27
CA CYS A 5 5.78 -13.12 -16.89
C CYS A 5 6.65 -12.11 -16.13
N PRO A 6 6.07 -11.19 -15.32
CA PRO A 6 6.84 -10.22 -14.56
C PRO A 6 7.82 -10.93 -13.62
N GLN A 7 9.11 -10.56 -13.67
CA GLN A 7 10.15 -11.14 -12.82
C GLN A 7 10.55 -10.15 -11.73
N VAL A 8 10.44 -10.55 -10.46
CA VAL A 8 10.91 -9.74 -9.33
C VAL A 8 12.41 -9.95 -9.17
N VAL A 9 13.21 -8.91 -9.41
CA VAL A 9 14.69 -8.95 -9.31
C VAL A 9 15.22 -8.43 -7.98
N PHE A 10 14.37 -7.72 -7.23
CA PHE A 10 14.65 -7.28 -5.86
C PHE A 10 13.35 -7.17 -5.09
N GLU A 11 13.35 -7.61 -3.84
CA GLU A 11 12.25 -7.42 -2.91
C GLU A 11 12.79 -7.07 -1.53
N LYS A 12 12.14 -6.13 -0.84
CA LYS A 12 12.45 -5.79 0.54
C LYS A 12 11.20 -5.34 1.30
N GLY A 13 10.83 -6.10 2.31
CA GLY A 13 9.85 -5.70 3.34
C GLY A 13 10.46 -4.82 4.44
N GLY A 14 9.60 -4.28 5.30
CA GLY A 14 10.00 -3.34 6.36
C GLY A 14 10.43 -1.98 5.81
N VAL A 15 9.82 -1.57 4.69
CA VAL A 15 10.02 -0.27 4.06
C VAL A 15 8.75 0.55 4.26
N TYR A 16 8.90 1.67 4.96
CA TYR A 16 7.77 2.47 5.40
C TYR A 16 7.59 3.70 4.50
N LEU A 17 6.36 3.96 4.09
CA LEU A 17 5.96 5.16 3.35
C LEU A 17 5.51 6.25 4.32
N HIS A 18 6.07 7.44 4.20
CA HIS A 18 5.59 8.63 4.91
C HIS A 18 4.46 9.30 4.13
N THR A 19 3.27 9.37 4.72
CA THR A 19 2.08 9.94 4.07
C THR A 19 1.78 11.38 4.51
N SER A 20 2.32 11.82 5.65
CA SER A 20 2.14 13.19 6.17
C SER A 20 3.37 14.06 5.96
N ALA A 21 3.14 15.33 5.63
CA ALA A 21 4.15 16.37 5.56
C ALA A 21 4.27 17.19 6.87
N LYS A 22 3.54 16.83 7.94
CA LYS A 22 3.54 17.61 9.19
C LYS A 22 4.90 17.56 9.89
N LYS A 23 5.23 18.69 10.55
CA LYS A 23 6.50 18.94 11.26
C LYS A 23 6.74 18.00 12.45
N HIS A 24 5.67 17.44 13.02
CA HIS A 24 5.75 16.39 14.05
C HIS A 24 5.52 15.04 13.39
N GLN A 25 6.45 14.10 13.59
CA GLN A 25 6.29 12.71 13.20
C GLN A 25 5.19 12.09 14.05
N ASP A 26 4.02 11.95 13.45
CA ASP A 26 2.94 11.14 13.97
C ASP A 26 3.22 9.67 13.58
N PRO A 27 3.32 8.73 14.53
CA PRO A 27 3.49 7.30 14.21
C PRO A 27 2.41 6.77 13.26
N ASP A 28 1.21 7.38 13.25
CA ASP A 28 0.11 6.99 12.34
C ASP A 28 0.33 7.44 10.89
N SER A 29 1.39 8.22 10.61
CA SER A 29 1.75 8.68 9.27
C SER A 29 2.70 7.73 8.52
N LEU A 30 3.02 6.58 9.11
CA LEU A 30 3.90 5.57 8.54
C LEU A 30 3.11 4.34 8.10
N ILE A 31 3.19 4.02 6.82
CA ILE A 31 2.57 2.80 6.28
C ILE A 31 3.67 1.77 6.00
N ALA A 32 3.60 0.61 6.64
CA ALA A 32 4.52 -0.49 6.37
C ALA A 32 4.27 -1.08 4.99
N GLY A 33 5.34 -1.43 4.27
CA GLY A 33 5.23 -1.95 2.92
C GLY A 33 6.42 -2.78 2.44
N VAL A 34 6.25 -3.29 1.24
CA VAL A 34 7.25 -4.02 0.47
C VAL A 34 7.60 -3.22 -0.76
N ILE A 35 8.90 -2.98 -0.95
CA ILE A 35 9.42 -2.42 -2.19
C ILE A 35 9.96 -3.53 -3.10
N ARG A 36 9.67 -3.45 -4.39
CA ARG A 36 10.05 -4.42 -5.42
C ARG A 36 10.66 -3.73 -6.62
N VAL A 37 11.67 -4.34 -7.23
CA VAL A 37 12.09 -4.03 -8.59
C VAL A 37 11.63 -5.19 -9.47
N VAL A 38 10.85 -4.88 -10.51
CA VAL A 38 10.18 -5.87 -11.35
C VAL A 38 10.54 -5.61 -12.81
N GLU A 39 11.02 -6.63 -13.50
CA GLU A 39 11.21 -6.60 -14.95
C GLU A 39 9.93 -7.10 -15.63
N LYS A 40 9.37 -6.31 -16.55
CA LYS A 40 8.13 -6.64 -17.26
C LYS A 40 8.14 -5.99 -18.64
N ASP A 41 7.86 -6.75 -19.69
CA ASP A 41 7.65 -6.22 -21.06
C ASP A 41 8.76 -5.27 -21.56
N SER A 42 10.03 -5.61 -21.27
CA SER A 42 11.23 -4.79 -21.55
C SER A 42 11.36 -3.49 -20.75
N ASP A 43 10.48 -3.26 -19.78
CA ASP A 43 10.59 -2.17 -18.82
C ASP A 43 10.98 -2.71 -17.42
N VAL A 44 11.51 -1.81 -16.60
CA VAL A 44 11.87 -2.07 -15.22
C VAL A 44 11.07 -1.13 -14.34
N LEU A 45 10.24 -1.71 -13.50
CA LEU A 45 9.33 -1.01 -12.60
C LEU A 45 9.86 -1.06 -11.17
N LEU A 46 9.88 0.09 -10.50
CA LEU A 46 10.01 0.16 -9.06
C LEU A 46 8.61 0.29 -8.46
N GLN A 47 8.23 -0.72 -7.69
CA GLN A 47 6.91 -0.82 -7.09
C GLN A 47 7.03 -0.78 -5.57
N TRP A 48 6.10 -0.09 -4.91
CA TRP A 48 5.88 -0.21 -3.48
C TRP A 48 4.42 -0.53 -3.23
N VAL A 49 4.19 -1.50 -2.36
CA VAL A 49 2.85 -1.92 -1.93
C VAL A 49 2.78 -1.92 -0.41
N PRO A 50 1.65 -1.50 0.19
CA PRO A 50 1.47 -1.66 1.62
C PRO A 50 1.48 -3.14 1.96
N VAL A 51 2.08 -3.49 3.10
CA VAL A 51 1.79 -4.76 3.76
C VAL A 51 0.43 -4.54 4.38
N GLU A 52 -0.59 -5.25 3.90
CA GLU A 52 -1.78 -5.41 4.71
C GLU A 52 -1.30 -6.11 5.97
N GLU A 53 -1.18 -5.37 7.07
CA GLU A 53 -1.06 -5.99 8.39
C GLU A 53 -2.23 -6.97 8.43
N ALA A 54 -1.92 -8.27 8.48
CA ALA A 54 -2.88 -9.29 8.80
C ALA A 54 -3.32 -9.03 10.24
N GLY A 55 -4.13 -7.98 10.45
CA GLY A 55 -4.99 -7.91 11.60
C GLY A 55 -5.80 -9.19 11.52
N ASP A 56 -5.71 -10.00 12.58
CA ASP A 56 -6.38 -11.27 12.77
C ASP A 56 -7.76 -11.28 12.09
N SER A 57 -7.75 -11.57 10.80
CA SER A 57 -8.91 -11.94 10.05
C SER A 57 -8.86 -13.44 10.16
N THR A 58 -9.13 -13.94 11.37
CA THR A 58 -9.85 -15.19 11.49
C THR A 58 -11.10 -15.00 10.64
N GLN A 59 -11.02 -15.33 9.35
CA GLN A 59 -12.18 -15.84 8.65
C GLN A 59 -12.57 -17.09 9.43
N ILE A 60 -13.37 -16.91 10.47
CA ILE A 60 -14.16 -18.00 11.02
C ILE A 60 -15.18 -18.27 9.92
N LEU A 61 -14.76 -19.07 8.95
CA LEU A 61 -15.66 -19.82 8.11
C LEU A 61 -16.46 -20.69 9.08
N PHE A 62 -17.61 -20.20 9.51
CA PHE A 62 -18.66 -21.05 10.02
C PHE A 62 -19.09 -21.92 8.85
N ALA A 63 -18.37 -23.02 8.64
CA ALA A 63 -18.90 -24.15 7.91
C ALA A 63 -20.15 -24.56 8.68
N LYS A 64 -21.31 -24.18 8.16
CA LYS A 64 -22.60 -24.67 8.59
C LYS A 64 -22.55 -26.18 8.37
N LYS A 65 -22.16 -26.91 9.41
CA LYS A 65 -22.14 -28.37 9.42
C LYS A 65 -23.56 -28.81 9.70
N ASP A 66 -24.28 -29.16 8.65
CA ASP A 66 -25.53 -29.92 8.78
C ASP A 66 -25.21 -31.24 9.49
N VAL A 67 -25.69 -31.40 10.72
CA VAL A 67 -25.78 -32.69 11.38
C VAL A 67 -27.25 -32.93 11.69
N SER A 68 -27.83 -33.86 10.94
CA SER A 68 -29.09 -34.49 11.28
C SER A 68 -28.81 -35.58 12.31
N GLY A 69 -29.57 -35.57 13.41
CA GLY A 69 -29.83 -36.77 14.23
C GLY A 69 -29.40 -36.71 15.70
N GLY A 70 -30.40 -36.67 16.59
CA GLY A 70 -30.49 -37.65 17.69
C GLY A 70 -30.04 -37.24 19.11
N ASP A 71 -31.04 -36.87 19.91
CA ASP A 71 -31.27 -37.17 21.35
C ASP A 71 -30.35 -36.67 22.50
N ALA A 72 -30.99 -35.80 23.30
CA ALA A 72 -31.16 -35.75 24.76
C ALA A 72 -30.01 -35.66 25.80
N CYS A 73 -30.19 -34.65 26.66
CA CYS A 73 -30.06 -34.60 28.13
C CYS A 73 -28.98 -33.69 28.76
N THR A 74 -29.48 -32.58 29.34
CA THR A 74 -29.14 -31.92 30.63
C THR A 74 -27.74 -31.33 30.86
N SER A 75 -27.66 -29.99 31.01
CA SER A 75 -27.56 -29.34 32.33
C SER A 75 -27.65 -27.81 32.19
N GLU A 76 -28.30 -27.21 33.18
CA GLU A 76 -28.63 -25.80 33.41
C GLU A 76 -27.47 -24.79 33.53
N GLU A 77 -27.60 -23.62 32.87
CA GLU A 77 -27.41 -22.29 33.46
C GLU A 77 -28.02 -21.23 32.51
N GLU A 78 -29.08 -20.57 32.96
CA GLU A 78 -29.79 -19.53 32.23
C GLU A 78 -29.21 -18.16 32.64
N PRO A 79 -28.56 -17.39 31.76
CA PRO A 79 -28.31 -15.99 32.04
C PRO A 79 -29.65 -15.27 31.91
N THR A 80 -30.20 -14.81 33.04
CA THR A 80 -31.38 -13.94 33.06
C THR A 80 -31.06 -12.64 32.33
N PHE A 81 -31.38 -12.58 31.05
CA PHE A 81 -31.42 -11.33 30.30
C PHE A 81 -32.67 -10.59 30.72
N ASP A 82 -32.52 -9.51 31.48
CA ASP A 82 -33.62 -8.60 31.78
C ASP A 82 -34.23 -8.12 30.44
N PRO A 83 -35.54 -8.37 30.19
CA PRO A 83 -36.23 -7.98 28.94
C PRO A 83 -36.48 -6.47 28.86
N GLY A 84 -35.43 -5.67 28.91
CA GLY A 84 -35.50 -4.21 28.93
C GLY A 84 -34.15 -3.48 28.98
N TYR A 85 -33.02 -4.18 29.02
CA TYR A 85 -31.71 -3.54 28.89
C TYR A 85 -31.41 -3.26 27.42
N GLU A 86 -31.67 -2.03 26.95
CA GLU A 86 -31.03 -1.53 25.74
C GLU A 86 -29.63 -1.02 26.09
N PRO A 87 -28.55 -1.56 25.50
CA PRO A 87 -27.22 -0.99 25.64
C PRO A 87 -27.20 0.44 25.06
N ASP A 88 -26.58 1.40 25.75
CA ASP A 88 -26.41 2.80 25.29
C ASP A 88 -25.64 2.95 23.95
N TRP A 89 -25.19 1.84 23.38
CA TRP A 89 -24.65 1.73 22.03
C TRP A 89 -25.74 1.64 20.94
N ALA A 90 -27.01 1.51 21.32
CA ALA A 90 -28.16 1.45 20.41
C ALA A 90 -28.71 2.85 20.05
N VAL A 91 -27.84 3.83 19.83
CA VAL A 91 -28.28 5.14 19.30
C VAL A 91 -28.53 5.00 17.79
N ILE A 92 -29.77 4.68 17.42
CA ILE A 92 -30.23 4.69 16.02
C ILE A 92 -30.67 6.11 15.67
N SER A 93 -29.85 6.84 14.90
CA SER A 93 -30.25 8.12 14.30
C SER A 93 -31.32 7.87 13.24
N THR A 94 -32.57 8.15 13.57
CA THR A 94 -33.69 7.99 12.63
C THR A 94 -33.62 9.07 11.55
N VAL A 95 -33.03 8.73 10.39
CA VAL A 95 -33.19 9.52 9.17
C VAL A 95 -34.60 9.31 8.61
N ARG A 96 -35.36 10.40 8.43
CA ARG A 96 -36.70 10.34 7.85
C ARG A 96 -36.62 9.89 6.38
N PRO A 97 -37.54 9.05 5.88
CA PRO A 97 -37.54 8.65 4.49
C PRO A 97 -38.16 9.76 3.62
N GLN A 98 -37.34 10.39 2.78
CA GLN A 98 -37.83 11.23 1.68
C GLN A 98 -38.09 10.33 0.45
N PRO A 99 -39.31 10.30 -0.12
CA PRO A 99 -39.61 9.48 -1.30
C PRO A 99 -39.04 10.07 -2.60
N ARG A 100 -38.20 9.23 -3.25
CA ARG A 100 -37.90 9.08 -4.69
C ARG A 100 -37.58 10.33 -5.54
N HIS A 101 -36.37 10.35 -6.11
CA HIS A 101 -36.23 10.51 -7.57
C HIS A 101 -34.88 9.99 -8.12
N SER A 102 -34.98 9.19 -9.19
CA SER A 102 -33.96 8.81 -10.20
C SER A 102 -32.74 7.97 -9.80
N GLU A 103 -32.76 6.71 -10.25
CA GLU A 103 -31.59 5.87 -10.59
C GLU A 103 -30.72 6.56 -11.66
N PRO A 104 -29.40 6.29 -11.72
CA PRO A 104 -28.93 5.05 -12.35
C PRO A 104 -27.85 4.30 -11.58
N THR A 105 -28.07 2.99 -11.44
CA THR A 105 -27.17 1.90 -11.85
C THR A 105 -25.68 1.98 -11.49
N ARG A 106 -25.27 0.92 -10.77
CA ARG A 106 -23.92 0.36 -10.56
C ARG A 106 -23.07 0.97 -9.44
N GLY A 107 -23.12 0.25 -8.31
CA GLY A 107 -21.97 -0.21 -7.54
C GLY A 107 -20.76 0.72 -7.52
N ALA A 108 -20.74 1.62 -6.54
CA ALA A 108 -19.51 2.17 -6.02
C ALA A 108 -19.61 2.08 -4.50
N GLU A 109 -19.12 0.97 -3.96
CA GLU A 109 -18.73 0.89 -2.55
C GLU A 109 -17.84 2.10 -2.23
N PRO A 110 -18.02 2.78 -1.08
CA PRO A 110 -17.06 3.77 -0.62
C PRO A 110 -15.78 3.02 -0.23
N SER A 111 -14.94 2.71 -1.22
CA SER A 111 -13.63 2.11 -0.99
C SER A 111 -12.87 3.04 -0.05
N SER A 112 -12.53 2.54 1.13
CA SER A 112 -11.65 3.25 2.05
C SER A 112 -10.39 3.74 1.28
N PRO A 113 -9.86 4.95 1.55
CA PRO A 113 -8.64 5.44 0.90
C PRO A 113 -7.40 4.60 1.22
N ARG A 114 -7.51 3.60 2.10
CA ARG A 114 -6.41 2.71 2.49
C ARG A 114 -5.94 1.78 1.36
N GLY A 115 -6.75 1.56 0.32
CA GLY A 115 -6.34 0.80 -0.87
C GLY A 115 -5.47 1.58 -1.87
N SER A 116 -5.24 2.88 -1.68
CA SER A 116 -4.69 3.77 -2.72
C SER A 116 -3.21 4.15 -2.54
N TRP A 117 -2.50 3.63 -1.54
CA TRP A 117 -1.12 4.05 -1.25
C TRP A 117 -0.04 3.30 -2.06
N ALA A 118 -0.41 2.22 -2.75
CA ALA A 118 0.52 1.52 -3.64
C ALA A 118 0.90 2.41 -4.84
N PHE A 119 2.16 2.35 -5.25
CA PHE A 119 2.63 3.03 -6.46
C PHE A 119 3.57 2.14 -7.26
N SER A 120 3.65 2.41 -8.55
CA SER A 120 4.64 1.83 -9.47
C SER A 120 5.18 2.94 -10.36
N VAL A 121 6.50 2.96 -10.58
CA VAL A 121 7.16 3.94 -11.45
C VAL A 121 8.17 3.22 -12.34
N SER A 122 8.17 3.56 -13.64
CA SER A 122 9.20 3.07 -14.56
C SER A 122 10.55 3.70 -14.22
N LEU A 123 11.62 2.91 -14.27
CA LEU A 123 12.97 3.46 -14.11
C LEU A 123 13.35 4.43 -15.24
N GLY A 124 12.70 4.35 -16.40
CA GLY A 124 12.85 5.34 -17.47
C GLY A 124 12.30 6.72 -17.10
N GLU A 125 11.30 6.78 -16.22
CA GLU A 125 10.68 8.03 -15.74
C GLU A 125 11.41 8.62 -14.53
N LEU A 126 12.36 7.88 -13.94
CA LEU A 126 13.07 8.31 -12.75
C LEU A 126 14.17 9.31 -13.11
N LYS A 127 14.06 10.54 -12.61
CA LYS A 127 15.07 11.60 -12.81
C LYS A 127 16.20 11.49 -11.80
N SER A 128 15.88 11.31 -10.53
CA SER A 128 16.89 11.17 -9.47
C SER A 128 16.33 10.51 -8.21
N ILE A 129 17.24 10.05 -7.35
CA ILE A 129 16.93 9.53 -6.02
C ILE A 129 17.67 10.40 -5.00
N ARG A 130 16.92 11.03 -4.09
CA ARG A 130 17.45 11.86 -3.02
C ARG A 130 17.54 11.04 -1.74
N ARG A 131 18.63 11.21 -1.01
CA ARG A 131 18.86 10.61 0.31
C ARG A 131 18.75 11.68 1.38
N SER A 132 18.25 11.30 2.56
CA SER A 132 18.30 12.17 3.74
C SER A 132 19.74 12.56 4.09
N LYS A 133 19.91 13.72 4.72
CA LYS A 133 21.22 14.17 5.20
C LYS A 133 21.74 13.23 6.30
N PRO A 134 23.05 12.93 6.32
CA PRO A 134 23.64 12.24 7.47
C PRO A 134 23.44 13.09 8.73
N GLY A 135 23.08 12.46 9.85
CA GLY A 135 22.85 13.14 11.14
C GLY A 135 21.38 13.35 11.54
N LEU A 136 20.42 12.92 10.73
CA LEU A 136 19.01 12.81 11.15
C LEU A 136 18.77 11.46 11.84
N SER A 137 17.80 11.39 12.75
CA SER A 137 17.39 10.16 13.47
C SER A 137 16.77 9.09 12.57
N TRP A 138 16.58 9.39 11.28
CA TRP A 138 15.87 8.56 10.33
C TRP A 138 16.43 8.79 8.93
N ALA A 139 16.87 7.70 8.30
CA ALA A 139 17.39 7.71 6.95
C ALA A 139 16.28 7.43 5.93
N TYR A 140 16.05 8.32 4.96
CA TYR A 140 14.98 8.14 3.97
C TYR A 140 15.47 8.32 2.53
N LEU A 141 14.70 7.76 1.59
CA LEU A 141 14.83 7.96 0.15
C LEU A 141 13.61 8.70 -0.39
N VAL A 142 13.83 9.64 -1.30
CA VAL A 142 12.77 10.30 -2.08
C VAL A 142 13.08 10.13 -3.56
N LEU A 143 12.11 9.60 -4.30
CA LEU A 143 12.21 9.44 -5.74
C LEU A 143 11.65 10.67 -6.44
N VAL A 144 12.37 11.15 -7.45
CA VAL A 144 11.97 12.31 -8.26
C VAL A 144 11.81 11.87 -9.69
N THR A 145 10.63 12.06 -10.26
CA THR A 145 10.33 11.70 -11.65
C THR A 145 10.70 12.82 -12.61
N GLN A 146 10.82 12.50 -13.90
CA GLN A 146 11.09 13.47 -14.96
C GLN A 146 9.96 14.50 -15.12
N ALA A 147 8.73 14.12 -14.80
CA ALA A 147 7.56 14.99 -14.77
C ALA A 147 7.62 16.05 -13.64
N GLY A 148 8.67 16.07 -12.82
CA GLY A 148 8.86 17.04 -11.74
C GLY A 148 8.19 16.66 -10.41
N GLY A 149 7.47 15.54 -10.37
CA GLY A 149 6.87 15.01 -9.14
C GLY A 149 7.89 14.32 -8.24
N SER A 150 7.68 14.40 -6.92
CA SER A 150 8.40 13.57 -5.95
C SER A 150 7.46 12.60 -5.27
N LEU A 151 7.86 11.33 -5.19
CA LEU A 151 7.13 10.32 -4.44
C LEU A 151 7.33 10.52 -2.92
N PRO A 152 6.42 10.01 -2.08
CA PRO A 152 6.56 10.14 -0.64
C PRO A 152 7.84 9.45 -0.13
N ALA A 153 8.33 9.91 1.03
CA ALA A 153 9.62 9.43 1.54
C ALA A 153 9.54 7.97 2.01
N LEU A 154 10.51 7.17 1.57
CA LEU A 154 10.65 5.77 1.96
C LEU A 154 11.71 5.62 3.04
N HIS A 155 11.34 5.01 4.16
CA HIS A 155 12.23 4.74 5.29
C HIS A 155 12.50 3.23 5.43
N PHE A 156 13.77 2.85 5.60
CA PHE A 156 14.20 1.45 5.68
C PHE A 156 14.60 1.10 7.11
N HIS A 157 13.70 0.45 7.86
CA HIS A 157 13.93 0.18 9.28
C HIS A 157 14.91 -1.00 9.52
N ARG A 158 14.95 -1.96 8.58
CA ARG A 158 15.80 -3.17 8.63
C ARG A 158 16.93 -3.14 7.58
N GLY A 159 17.45 -1.95 7.26
CA GLY A 159 18.44 -1.75 6.21
C GLY A 159 17.93 -2.12 4.82
N GLY A 160 18.83 -2.35 3.86
CA GLY A 160 18.48 -2.72 2.48
C GLY A 160 18.59 -1.59 1.46
N THR A 161 18.72 -0.34 1.90
CA THR A 161 18.91 0.84 1.03
C THR A 161 20.09 0.66 0.06
N ARG A 162 21.24 0.17 0.54
CA ARG A 162 22.42 -0.07 -0.30
C ARG A 162 22.24 -1.21 -1.29
N ALA A 163 21.41 -2.21 -0.97
CA ALA A 163 21.10 -3.29 -1.90
C ALA A 163 20.17 -2.80 -3.01
N LEU A 164 19.10 -2.09 -2.64
CA LEU A 164 18.20 -1.46 -3.59
C LEU A 164 18.94 -0.52 -4.55
N LEU A 165 19.76 0.40 -4.02
CA LEU A 165 20.51 1.35 -4.85
C LEU A 165 21.48 0.65 -5.82
N ARG A 166 22.09 -0.48 -5.41
CA ARG A 166 22.93 -1.29 -6.30
C ARG A 166 22.14 -1.93 -7.44
N VAL A 167 20.92 -2.39 -7.17
CA VAL A 167 20.04 -2.94 -8.21
C VAL A 167 19.61 -1.83 -9.16
N LEU A 168 19.10 -0.73 -8.62
CA LEU A 168 18.64 0.44 -9.41
C LEU A 168 19.76 1.01 -10.28
N SER A 169 21.00 1.10 -9.77
CA SER A 169 22.12 1.63 -10.56
C SER A 169 22.41 0.83 -11.82
N ARG A 170 22.18 -0.50 -11.82
CA ARG A 170 22.39 -1.32 -13.03
C ARG A 170 21.46 -0.93 -14.15
N TYR A 171 20.21 -0.58 -13.83
CA TYR A 171 19.19 -0.23 -14.83
C TYR A 171 19.22 1.25 -15.21
N LEU A 172 19.48 2.15 -14.26
CA LEU A 172 19.57 3.60 -14.55
C LEU A 172 20.78 3.95 -15.43
N LEU A 173 21.86 3.17 -15.38
CA LEU A 173 22.98 3.32 -16.31
C LEU A 173 22.62 2.91 -17.75
N LEU A 174 21.72 1.93 -17.92
CA LEU A 174 21.28 1.46 -19.23
C LEU A 174 20.33 2.44 -19.91
N HIS A 175 19.53 3.18 -19.13
CA HIS A 175 18.49 4.08 -19.66
C HIS A 175 18.94 5.54 -19.82
N ARG A 176 20.22 5.88 -19.57
CA ARG A 176 20.69 7.25 -19.79
C ARG A 176 21.07 7.43 -21.27
N PRO A 177 20.31 8.22 -22.06
CA PRO A 177 20.79 8.60 -23.38
C PRO A 177 22.09 9.37 -23.22
N LEU A 178 23.14 8.98 -23.98
CA LEU A 178 24.34 9.81 -24.11
C LEU A 178 23.86 11.21 -24.51
N CYS A 179 24.14 12.21 -23.66
CA CYS A 179 23.97 13.58 -24.09
C CYS A 179 24.85 13.77 -25.33
N PRO A 180 24.32 14.20 -26.49
CA PRO A 180 25.18 14.61 -27.59
C PRO A 180 26.06 15.74 -27.02
N GLY A 181 27.38 15.56 -27.10
CA GLY A 181 28.33 16.56 -26.64
C GLY A 181 28.06 17.90 -27.34
N PRO A 182 28.50 19.03 -26.76
CA PRO A 182 28.41 20.31 -27.44
C PRO A 182 29.06 20.14 -28.82
N GLY A 183 28.24 20.26 -29.88
CA GLY A 183 28.73 20.22 -31.25
C GLY A 183 29.81 21.28 -31.42
N PRO A 184 30.82 21.04 -32.28
CA PRO A 184 31.92 21.98 -32.44
C PRO A 184 31.35 23.35 -32.78
N SER A 185 31.64 24.33 -31.92
CA SER A 185 31.35 25.74 -32.17
C SER A 185 32.00 26.09 -33.50
N GLY A 186 31.15 26.30 -34.52
CA GLY A 186 31.56 26.77 -35.83
C GLY A 186 32.24 28.13 -35.72
N LEU A 187 33.24 28.28 -36.59
CA LEU A 187 34.17 29.39 -36.78
C LEU A 187 33.49 30.77 -36.94
#